data_AF-A0A8T4RQ21-F1
#
_entry.id   AF-A0A8T4RQ21-F1
#
_cell.length_a   1.000
_cell.length_b   1.000
_cell.length_c   1.000
_cell.angle_alpha   90.00
_cell.angle_beta   90.00
_cell.angle_gamma   90.00
#
_symmetry.space_group_name_H-M   'P 1'
#
loop_
_entity.id
_entity.type
_entity.pdbx_description
1 polymer ?
#
loop_
_entity_poly.entity_id
_entity_poly.type
_entity_poly.pdbx_seq_one_letter_code
_entity_poly.pdbx_strand_id
1 'polypeptide(L)'
;MKRKMGRAKMKGTGLLQKAAVISVLLFAIGYAIIPASAQNQSSVYTLAQAKESIKNSQNAVNYMQGLGLNTDYARDMLNDANIFLENGDYGSVIETGGSIMALRDDAVSLRKKISNSRELLEDGKKLSLNVSGIEELLNQGTADFEIGNYEASSPSIEKSLAGISSLLGKQLESLIPAADSLQNLASGQGIELSAVNSASEEIRKKLSAGDFTGTSVLKSRILALNSSVHGLVSIRESVRYAESMNITHARFNDLYNEAFLSIELGQYANAEKAADESANLRGFMGSFQEERKNAEALIGELHATNLDASGPEKLLAQADEKFLLEDYGQAESLARSAAMGAQEVKASSLLFGVVSKSRIKFSLLEFLKKYWWAAALAAIAAGVSGIFIYRILSARLLRMKISSLRKEEKAMIEMIKKSQADYFARKSISRESYNLAVDQYQERLLRIKEELPVLESLLGKRTGKDSGKNNAEETKV
;
A
#
# COMPACT_ATOMS: atom_id res chain seq x y z
N MET A 1 28.22 29.20 -37.04
CA MET A 1 28.36 27.74 -37.26
C MET A 1 26.97 27.10 -37.16
N LYS A 2 26.33 26.78 -38.30
CA LYS A 2 25.00 26.16 -38.36
C LYS A 2 25.11 24.64 -38.14
N ARG A 3 24.65 24.12 -37.00
CA ARG A 3 24.60 22.68 -36.73
C ARG A 3 23.34 22.07 -37.38
N LYS A 4 23.57 21.23 -38.41
CA LYS A 4 22.58 20.35 -39.03
C LYS A 4 22.04 19.38 -37.98
N MET A 5 20.75 19.45 -37.67
CA MET A 5 20.04 18.37 -36.99
C MET A 5 19.69 17.29 -38.02
N GLY A 6 20.34 16.12 -37.89
CA GLY A 6 19.98 14.92 -38.64
C GLY A 6 18.70 14.31 -38.05
N ARG A 7 17.63 14.27 -38.84
CA ARG A 7 16.43 13.48 -38.54
C ARG A 7 16.75 12.00 -38.76
N ALA A 8 16.84 11.23 -37.68
CA ALA A 8 16.83 9.77 -37.75
C ALA A 8 15.43 9.30 -38.16
N LYS A 9 15.33 8.66 -39.33
CA LYS A 9 14.12 7.95 -39.77
C LYS A 9 13.98 6.67 -38.93
N MET A 10 13.08 6.67 -37.94
CA MET A 10 12.61 5.43 -37.32
C MET A 10 11.82 4.63 -38.37
N LYS A 11 12.41 3.54 -38.87
CA LYS A 11 11.72 2.46 -39.57
C LYS A 11 11.48 1.35 -38.54
N GLY A 12 10.24 1.15 -38.10
CA GLY A 12 9.99 0.12 -37.07
C GLY A 12 8.56 -0.02 -36.60
N THR A 13 7.55 0.07 -37.47
CA THR A 13 6.14 -0.23 -37.12
C THR A 13 5.49 -1.23 -38.08
N GLY A 14 6.30 -1.93 -38.89
CA GLY A 14 5.80 -2.75 -40.01
C GLY A 14 5.43 -4.21 -39.68
N LEU A 15 5.65 -4.71 -38.45
CA LEU A 15 5.40 -6.12 -38.14
C LEU A 15 3.99 -6.38 -37.58
N LEU A 16 3.47 -5.51 -36.71
CA LEU A 16 2.15 -5.73 -36.09
C LEU A 16 0.98 -5.40 -37.01
N GLN A 17 1.13 -4.45 -37.95
CA GLN A 17 0.11 -4.20 -38.98
C GLN A 17 0.01 -5.31 -40.03
N LYS A 18 1.05 -6.12 -40.24
CA LYS A 18 1.01 -7.22 -41.23
C LYS A 18 0.33 -8.47 -40.69
N ALA A 19 0.40 -8.73 -39.37
CA ALA A 19 -0.26 -9.89 -38.76
C ALA A 19 -1.80 -9.76 -38.77
N ALA A 20 -2.34 -8.55 -38.60
CA ALA A 20 -3.79 -8.29 -38.64
C ALA A 20 -4.37 -8.29 -40.07
N VAL A 21 -3.57 -7.95 -41.10
CA VAL A 21 -4.03 -7.95 -42.50
C VAL A 21 -4.00 -9.36 -43.11
N ILE A 22 -3.09 -10.24 -42.67
CA ILE A 22 -3.01 -11.62 -43.19
C ILE A 22 -4.17 -12.51 -42.68
N SER A 23 -4.70 -12.26 -41.49
CA SER A 23 -5.85 -13.00 -40.95
C SER A 23 -7.17 -12.61 -41.63
N VAL A 24 -7.34 -11.35 -42.03
CA VAL A 24 -8.52 -10.90 -42.81
C VAL A 24 -8.46 -11.37 -44.27
N LEU A 25 -7.26 -11.51 -44.86
CA LEU A 25 -7.10 -12.00 -46.24
C LEU A 25 -7.28 -13.53 -46.38
N LEU A 26 -6.97 -14.31 -45.35
CA LEU A 26 -7.21 -15.76 -45.37
C LEU A 26 -8.70 -16.12 -45.22
N PHE A 27 -9.51 -15.27 -44.58
CA PHE A 27 -10.96 -15.44 -44.53
C PHE A 27 -11.65 -15.08 -45.86
N ALA A 28 -11.07 -14.15 -46.63
CA ALA A 28 -11.60 -13.74 -47.94
C ALA A 28 -11.24 -14.70 -49.09
N ILE A 29 -10.14 -15.44 -49.01
CA ILE A 29 -9.71 -16.38 -50.07
C ILE A 29 -10.36 -17.77 -49.91
N GLY A 30 -10.82 -18.13 -48.70
CA GLY A 30 -11.51 -19.42 -48.45
C GLY A 30 -12.90 -19.55 -49.07
N TYR A 31 -13.52 -18.45 -49.52
CA TYR A 31 -14.88 -18.47 -50.11
C TYR A 31 -14.90 -18.42 -51.65
N ALA A 32 -13.76 -18.35 -52.33
CA ALA A 32 -13.71 -18.06 -53.78
C ALA A 32 -13.41 -19.27 -54.69
N ILE A 33 -13.36 -20.50 -54.17
CA ILE A 33 -13.22 -21.71 -55.00
C ILE A 33 -14.30 -22.72 -54.61
N ILE A 34 -15.56 -22.36 -54.85
CA ILE A 34 -16.62 -23.36 -54.99
C ILE A 34 -16.60 -23.79 -56.46
N PRO A 35 -16.30 -25.05 -56.78
CA PRO A 35 -16.34 -25.51 -58.16
C PRO A 35 -17.76 -25.31 -58.72
N ALA A 36 -17.86 -24.61 -59.85
CA ALA A 36 -19.10 -24.26 -60.55
C ALA A 36 -19.87 -25.47 -61.14
N SER A 37 -19.56 -26.69 -60.70
CA SER A 37 -20.17 -27.95 -61.15
C SER A 37 -21.11 -28.60 -60.13
N ALA A 38 -21.44 -27.92 -59.02
CA ALA A 38 -22.58 -28.32 -58.17
C ALA A 38 -23.92 -27.93 -58.84
N GLN A 39 -24.19 -28.46 -60.03
CA GLN A 39 -25.49 -28.37 -60.66
C GLN A 39 -26.48 -29.23 -59.86
N ASN A 40 -27.39 -28.57 -59.12
CA ASN A 40 -28.77 -29.00 -58.87
C ASN A 40 -29.02 -30.51 -58.77
N GLN A 41 -28.28 -31.22 -57.92
CA GLN A 41 -28.87 -32.40 -57.30
C GLN A 41 -29.84 -31.87 -56.26
N SER A 42 -31.11 -31.75 -56.64
CA SER A 42 -32.21 -31.65 -55.67
C SER A 42 -32.15 -32.91 -54.83
N SER A 43 -31.35 -32.87 -53.76
CA SER A 43 -31.30 -33.95 -52.78
C SER A 43 -32.71 -34.12 -52.28
N VAL A 44 -33.34 -35.24 -52.64
CA VAL A 44 -34.68 -35.58 -52.19
C VAL A 44 -34.59 -35.78 -50.68
N TYR A 45 -34.97 -34.76 -49.94
CA TYR A 45 -35.02 -34.80 -48.49
C TYR A 45 -36.12 -35.77 -48.06
N THR A 46 -35.79 -36.63 -47.10
CA THR A 46 -36.70 -37.67 -46.61
C THR A 46 -37.43 -37.22 -45.34
N LEU A 47 -38.61 -37.79 -45.10
CA LEU A 47 -39.36 -37.59 -43.85
C LEU A 47 -38.51 -37.91 -42.61
N ALA A 48 -37.65 -38.93 -42.69
CA ALA A 48 -36.77 -39.32 -41.58
C ALA A 48 -35.76 -38.21 -41.25
N GLN A 49 -35.13 -37.61 -42.27
CA GLN A 49 -34.21 -36.49 -42.08
C GLN A 49 -34.92 -35.26 -41.52
N ALA A 50 -36.13 -34.95 -42.00
CA ALA A 50 -36.94 -33.85 -41.50
C ALA A 50 -37.30 -34.03 -40.00
N LYS A 51 -37.73 -35.23 -39.59
CA LYS A 51 -38.02 -35.54 -38.18
C LYS A 51 -36.79 -35.43 -37.29
N GLU A 52 -35.63 -35.89 -37.76
CA GLU A 52 -34.38 -35.74 -37.02
C GLU A 52 -33.96 -34.26 -36.89
N SER A 53 -34.18 -33.46 -37.94
CA SER A 53 -33.98 -32.00 -37.89
C SER A 53 -34.82 -31.35 -36.80
N ILE A 54 -36.14 -31.62 -36.75
CA ILE A 54 -37.04 -31.11 -35.69
C ILE A 54 -36.55 -31.48 -34.29
N LYS A 55 -36.14 -32.73 -34.09
CA LYS A 55 -35.60 -33.20 -32.81
C LYS A 55 -34.34 -32.43 -32.40
N ASN A 56 -33.43 -32.22 -33.35
CA ASN A 56 -32.21 -31.45 -33.10
C ASN A 56 -32.51 -29.98 -32.80
N SER A 57 -33.45 -29.37 -33.51
CA SER A 57 -33.92 -28.00 -33.24
C SER A 57 -34.56 -27.88 -31.86
N GLN A 58 -35.41 -28.82 -31.46
CA GLN A 58 -35.98 -28.85 -30.09
C GLN A 58 -34.88 -28.95 -29.03
N ASN A 59 -33.86 -29.80 -29.25
CA ASN A 59 -32.72 -29.91 -28.34
C ASN A 59 -31.93 -28.59 -28.26
N ALA A 60 -31.73 -27.90 -29.39
CA ALA A 60 -31.08 -26.60 -29.44
C ALA A 60 -31.86 -25.53 -28.65
N VAL A 61 -33.17 -25.44 -28.86
CA VAL A 61 -34.06 -24.52 -28.11
C VAL A 61 -34.01 -24.83 -26.61
N ASN A 62 -34.13 -26.11 -26.22
CA ASN A 62 -34.07 -26.52 -24.82
C ASN A 62 -32.71 -26.19 -24.18
N TYR A 63 -31.62 -26.36 -24.94
CA TYR A 63 -30.28 -26.00 -24.50
C TYR A 63 -30.13 -24.48 -24.29
N MET A 64 -30.60 -23.67 -25.24
CA MET A 64 -30.62 -22.20 -25.11
C MET A 64 -31.42 -21.78 -23.86
N GLN A 65 -32.61 -22.36 -23.67
CA GLN A 65 -33.44 -22.10 -22.50
C GLN A 65 -32.76 -22.52 -21.20
N GLY A 66 -32.09 -23.68 -21.17
CA GLY A 66 -31.33 -24.14 -20.00
C GLY A 66 -30.15 -23.23 -19.65
N LEU A 67 -29.63 -22.50 -20.64
CA LEU A 67 -28.64 -21.44 -20.46
C LEU A 67 -29.24 -20.10 -20.04
N GLY A 68 -30.57 -19.94 -20.03
CA GLY A 68 -31.26 -18.68 -19.76
C GLY A 68 -31.22 -17.69 -20.93
N LEU A 69 -31.02 -18.18 -22.15
CA LEU A 69 -31.06 -17.37 -23.37
C LEU A 69 -32.52 -17.13 -23.80
N ASN A 70 -32.79 -16.01 -24.48
CA ASN A 70 -34.09 -15.81 -25.11
C ASN A 70 -34.28 -16.83 -26.24
N THR A 71 -35.42 -17.53 -26.22
CA THR A 71 -35.74 -18.60 -27.17
C THR A 71 -36.98 -18.32 -28.00
N ASP A 72 -37.56 -17.12 -27.94
CA ASP A 72 -38.86 -16.84 -28.54
C ASP A 72 -38.79 -16.98 -30.07
N TYR A 73 -37.83 -16.31 -30.71
CA TYR A 73 -37.61 -16.45 -32.15
C TYR A 73 -37.26 -17.89 -32.57
N ALA A 74 -36.45 -18.61 -31.77
CA ALA A 74 -36.10 -19.99 -32.05
C ALA A 74 -37.31 -20.94 -31.96
N ARG A 75 -38.24 -20.67 -31.03
CA ARG A 75 -39.50 -21.41 -30.91
C ARG A 75 -40.44 -21.12 -32.06
N ASP A 76 -40.52 -19.87 -32.51
CA ASP A 76 -41.33 -19.51 -33.69
C ASP A 76 -40.83 -20.23 -34.93
N MET A 77 -39.50 -20.23 -35.17
CA MET A 77 -38.89 -21.01 -36.25
C MET A 77 -39.17 -22.51 -36.11
N LEU A 78 -39.16 -23.04 -34.89
CA LEU A 78 -39.46 -24.45 -34.65
C LEU A 78 -40.94 -24.77 -34.98
N ASN A 79 -41.86 -23.86 -34.68
CA ASN A 79 -43.26 -23.99 -35.05
C ASN A 79 -43.42 -23.97 -36.57
N ASP A 80 -42.76 -23.06 -37.28
CA ASP A 80 -42.76 -23.02 -38.75
C ASP A 80 -42.21 -24.32 -39.35
N ALA A 81 -41.12 -24.85 -38.79
CA ALA A 81 -40.57 -26.14 -39.19
C ALA A 81 -41.58 -27.30 -38.99
N ASN A 82 -42.38 -27.28 -37.92
CA ASN A 82 -43.44 -28.28 -37.73
C ASN A 82 -44.54 -28.14 -38.79
N ILE A 83 -44.94 -26.91 -39.15
CA ILE A 83 -45.92 -26.64 -40.22
C ILE A 83 -45.40 -27.14 -41.58
N PHE A 84 -44.12 -26.90 -41.90
CA PHE A 84 -43.50 -27.44 -43.12
C PHE A 84 -43.50 -28.97 -43.15
N LEU A 85 -43.25 -29.61 -42.00
CA LEU A 85 -43.30 -31.07 -41.86
C LEU A 85 -44.70 -31.62 -42.15
N GLU A 86 -45.75 -30.98 -41.63
CA GLU A 86 -47.15 -31.35 -41.85
C GLU A 86 -47.55 -31.24 -43.33
N ASN A 87 -47.00 -30.25 -44.04
CA ASN A 87 -47.24 -30.02 -45.46
C ASN A 87 -46.38 -30.91 -46.38
N GLY A 88 -45.46 -31.70 -45.83
CA GLY A 88 -44.54 -32.54 -46.60
C GLY A 88 -43.38 -31.78 -47.24
N ASP A 89 -43.13 -30.53 -46.86
CA ASP A 89 -42.00 -29.72 -47.33
C ASP A 89 -40.74 -29.99 -46.48
N TYR A 90 -40.15 -31.17 -46.68
CA TYR A 90 -38.99 -31.61 -45.92
C TYR A 90 -37.74 -30.75 -46.14
N GLY A 91 -37.66 -30.04 -47.27
CA GLY A 91 -36.56 -29.13 -47.58
C GLY A 91 -36.55 -27.95 -46.61
N SER A 92 -37.69 -27.27 -46.47
CA SER A 92 -37.83 -26.15 -45.54
C SER A 92 -37.65 -26.58 -44.07
N VAL A 93 -38.10 -27.78 -43.68
CA VAL A 93 -37.84 -28.31 -42.31
C VAL A 93 -36.34 -28.38 -42.00
N ILE A 94 -35.54 -28.85 -42.95
CA ILE A 94 -34.10 -29.01 -42.77
C ILE A 94 -33.39 -27.65 -42.78
N GLU A 95 -33.79 -26.74 -43.68
CA GLU A 95 -33.27 -25.38 -43.74
C GLU A 95 -33.55 -24.61 -42.44
N THR A 96 -34.82 -24.54 -42.02
CA THR A 96 -35.21 -23.86 -40.78
C THR A 96 -34.53 -24.50 -39.56
N GLY A 97 -34.41 -25.84 -39.53
CA GLY A 97 -33.69 -26.52 -38.46
C GLY A 97 -32.20 -26.16 -38.40
N GLY A 98 -31.56 -26.02 -39.56
CA GLY A 98 -30.19 -25.51 -39.68
C GLY A 98 -30.05 -24.08 -39.16
N SER A 99 -31.00 -23.20 -39.47
CA SER A 99 -31.01 -21.81 -38.98
C SER A 99 -31.18 -21.74 -37.46
N ILE A 100 -31.99 -22.60 -36.84
CA ILE A 100 -32.12 -22.68 -35.36
C ILE A 100 -30.78 -23.11 -34.72
N MET A 101 -30.08 -24.06 -35.34
CA MET A 101 -28.77 -24.51 -34.84
C MET A 101 -27.71 -23.39 -34.93
N ALA A 102 -27.68 -22.65 -36.04
CA ALA A 102 -26.80 -21.49 -36.21
C ALA A 102 -27.12 -20.40 -35.17
N LEU A 103 -28.40 -20.08 -34.97
CA LEU A 103 -28.86 -19.11 -33.97
C LEU A 103 -28.40 -19.47 -32.55
N ARG A 104 -28.50 -20.76 -32.17
CA ARG A 104 -27.97 -21.27 -30.90
C ARG A 104 -26.48 -21.00 -30.77
N ASP A 105 -25.71 -21.36 -31.80
CA ASP A 105 -24.25 -21.26 -31.77
C ASP A 105 -23.79 -19.80 -31.66
N ASP A 106 -24.46 -18.90 -32.39
CA ASP A 106 -24.24 -17.45 -32.30
C ASP A 106 -24.58 -16.90 -30.91
N ALA A 107 -25.73 -17.27 -30.35
CA ALA A 107 -26.14 -16.83 -29.02
C ALA A 107 -25.17 -17.30 -27.91
N VAL A 108 -24.71 -18.55 -27.98
CA VAL A 108 -23.73 -19.10 -27.04
C VAL A 108 -22.37 -18.39 -27.18
N SER A 109 -21.92 -18.16 -28.41
CA SER A 109 -20.69 -17.44 -28.71
C SER A 109 -20.73 -15.99 -28.20
N LEU A 110 -21.82 -15.27 -28.46
CA LEU A 110 -22.03 -13.91 -28.00
C LEU A 110 -22.07 -13.81 -26.48
N ARG A 111 -22.74 -14.73 -25.80
CA ARG A 111 -22.74 -14.78 -24.33
C ARG A 111 -21.31 -14.83 -23.76
N LYS A 112 -20.45 -15.67 -24.35
CA LYS A 112 -19.04 -15.76 -23.95
C LYS A 112 -18.30 -14.45 -24.21
N LYS A 113 -18.50 -13.83 -25.37
CA LYS A 113 -17.91 -12.51 -25.70
C LYS A 113 -18.37 -11.42 -24.73
N ILE A 114 -19.65 -11.39 -24.35
CA ILE A 114 -20.21 -10.46 -23.34
C ILE A 114 -19.50 -10.66 -21.99
N SER A 115 -19.41 -11.91 -21.53
CA SER A 115 -18.72 -12.24 -20.27
C SER A 115 -17.26 -11.76 -20.27
N ASN A 116 -16.52 -12.09 -21.34
CA ASN A 116 -15.13 -11.67 -21.50
C ASN A 116 -15.01 -10.14 -21.55
N SER A 117 -15.89 -9.46 -22.28
CA SER A 117 -15.88 -8.00 -22.38
C SER A 117 -16.12 -7.34 -21.02
N ARG A 118 -17.02 -7.88 -20.19
CA ARG A 118 -17.28 -7.37 -18.83
C ARG A 118 -16.06 -7.53 -17.94
N GLU A 119 -15.41 -8.70 -17.95
CA GLU A 119 -14.20 -8.96 -17.18
C GLU A 119 -13.07 -7.97 -17.53
N LEU A 120 -12.82 -7.79 -18.82
CA LEU A 120 -11.81 -6.82 -19.30
C LEU A 120 -12.17 -5.38 -18.96
N LEU A 121 -13.47 -5.03 -18.98
CA LEU A 121 -13.93 -3.69 -18.66
C LEU A 121 -13.71 -3.36 -17.18
N GLU A 122 -13.94 -4.31 -16.28
CA GLU A 122 -13.62 -4.17 -14.86
C GLU A 122 -12.11 -3.99 -14.61
N ASP A 123 -11.26 -4.69 -15.36
CA ASP A 123 -9.82 -4.43 -15.34
C ASP A 123 -9.47 -3.03 -15.84
N GLY A 124 -10.13 -2.57 -16.91
CA GLY A 124 -9.98 -1.20 -17.42
C GLY A 124 -10.38 -0.13 -16.38
N LYS A 125 -11.47 -0.37 -15.63
CA LYS A 125 -11.93 0.51 -14.54
C LYS A 125 -10.93 0.56 -13.38
N LYS A 126 -10.42 -0.60 -12.93
CA LYS A 126 -9.38 -0.66 -11.87
C LYS A 126 -8.09 0.07 -12.25
N LEU A 127 -7.81 0.14 -13.55
CA LEU A 127 -6.69 0.88 -14.13
C LEU A 127 -6.97 2.36 -14.36
N SER A 128 -8.15 2.85 -13.98
CA SER A 128 -8.63 4.21 -14.21
C SER A 128 -8.60 4.63 -15.69
N LEU A 129 -8.84 3.68 -16.60
CA LEU A 129 -8.93 3.97 -18.03
C LEU A 129 -10.30 4.58 -18.36
N ASN A 130 -10.34 5.47 -19.35
CA ASN A 130 -11.61 5.96 -19.88
C ASN A 130 -12.27 4.86 -20.72
N VAL A 131 -13.25 4.16 -20.14
CA VAL A 131 -13.98 3.05 -20.76
C VAL A 131 -15.45 3.38 -21.05
N SER A 132 -15.91 4.62 -20.85
CA SER A 132 -17.34 4.94 -20.91
C SER A 132 -17.98 4.61 -22.26
N GLY A 133 -17.35 5.01 -23.36
CA GLY A 133 -17.87 4.71 -24.71
C GLY A 133 -17.80 3.22 -25.07
N ILE A 134 -16.89 2.46 -24.44
CA ILE A 134 -16.80 1.01 -24.63
C ILE A 134 -17.91 0.31 -23.82
N GLU A 135 -18.17 0.79 -22.61
CA GLU A 135 -19.25 0.32 -21.74
C GLU A 135 -20.63 0.58 -22.37
N GLU A 136 -20.81 1.73 -23.00
CA GLU A 136 -22.04 2.05 -23.76
C GLU A 136 -22.29 1.05 -24.89
N LEU A 137 -21.27 0.72 -25.69
CA LEU A 137 -21.36 -0.29 -26.75
C LEU A 137 -21.69 -1.69 -26.19
N LEU A 138 -21.07 -2.07 -25.06
CA LEU A 138 -21.36 -3.33 -24.39
C LEU A 138 -22.81 -3.39 -23.89
N ASN A 139 -23.29 -2.30 -23.31
CA ASN A 139 -24.66 -2.21 -22.78
C ASN A 139 -25.69 -2.27 -23.92
N GLN A 140 -25.45 -1.55 -25.02
CA GLN A 140 -26.29 -1.63 -26.22
C GLN A 140 -26.35 -3.06 -26.77
N GLY A 141 -25.19 -3.69 -27.01
CA GLY A 141 -25.15 -5.07 -27.50
C GLY A 141 -25.77 -6.07 -26.53
N THR A 142 -25.64 -5.84 -25.21
CA THR A 142 -26.29 -6.68 -24.19
C THR A 142 -27.81 -6.54 -24.25
N ALA A 143 -28.34 -5.33 -24.42
CA ALA A 143 -29.78 -5.10 -24.53
C ALA A 143 -30.37 -5.83 -25.75
N ASP A 144 -29.70 -5.73 -26.92
CA ASP A 144 -30.09 -6.47 -28.13
C ASP A 144 -30.02 -8.00 -27.92
N PHE A 145 -29.00 -8.47 -27.20
CA PHE A 145 -28.83 -9.89 -26.86
C PHE A 145 -29.97 -10.41 -25.97
N GLU A 146 -30.36 -9.64 -24.96
CA GLU A 146 -31.39 -10.01 -23.98
C GLU A 146 -32.79 -10.15 -24.60
N ILE A 147 -33.09 -9.36 -25.64
CA ILE A 147 -34.33 -9.46 -26.41
C ILE A 147 -34.27 -10.50 -27.55
N GLY A 148 -33.17 -11.26 -27.66
CA GLY A 148 -32.99 -12.30 -28.68
C GLY A 148 -32.55 -11.81 -30.05
N ASN A 149 -32.20 -10.53 -30.19
CA ASN A 149 -31.68 -9.95 -31.45
C ASN A 149 -30.15 -10.13 -31.55
N TYR A 150 -29.72 -11.39 -31.74
CA TYR A 150 -28.31 -11.76 -31.75
C TYR A 150 -27.51 -11.12 -32.91
N GLU A 151 -28.16 -10.92 -34.07
CA GLU A 151 -27.54 -10.28 -35.23
C GLU A 151 -27.19 -8.80 -34.96
N ALA A 152 -28.11 -8.03 -34.36
CA ALA A 152 -27.86 -6.63 -34.01
C ALA A 152 -26.89 -6.48 -32.81
N SER A 153 -26.92 -7.44 -31.88
CA SER A 153 -26.03 -7.49 -30.73
C SER A 153 -24.55 -7.62 -31.13
N SER A 154 -24.26 -8.49 -32.09
CA SER A 154 -22.90 -8.91 -32.43
C SER A 154 -21.93 -7.76 -32.74
N PRO A 155 -22.23 -6.80 -33.63
CA PRO A 155 -21.32 -5.71 -33.95
C PRO A 155 -20.96 -4.83 -32.75
N SER A 156 -21.91 -4.58 -31.84
CA SER A 156 -21.71 -3.74 -30.66
C SER A 156 -20.80 -4.44 -29.63
N ILE A 157 -21.04 -5.73 -29.40
CA ILE A 157 -20.20 -6.57 -28.53
C ILE A 157 -18.77 -6.70 -29.08
N GLU A 158 -18.61 -6.90 -30.39
CA GLU A 158 -17.29 -7.01 -31.01
C GLU A 158 -16.52 -5.69 -30.97
N LYS A 159 -17.18 -4.56 -31.25
CA LYS A 159 -16.57 -3.23 -31.10
C LYS A 159 -16.16 -2.95 -29.66
N SER A 160 -17.01 -3.31 -28.69
CA SER A 160 -16.68 -3.19 -27.27
C SER A 160 -15.43 -4.00 -26.93
N LEU A 161 -15.42 -5.29 -27.27
CA LEU A 161 -14.32 -6.21 -26.98
C LEU A 161 -13.01 -5.77 -27.63
N ALA A 162 -13.04 -5.35 -28.90
CA ALA A 162 -11.87 -4.83 -29.60
C ALA A 162 -11.37 -3.51 -28.97
N GLY A 163 -12.29 -2.63 -28.57
CA GLY A 163 -12.00 -1.37 -27.91
C GLY A 163 -11.27 -1.58 -26.58
N ILE A 164 -11.82 -2.40 -25.68
CA ILE A 164 -11.20 -2.66 -24.37
C ILE A 164 -9.87 -3.41 -24.52
N SER A 165 -9.80 -4.39 -25.42
CA SER A 165 -8.57 -5.14 -25.70
C SER A 165 -7.45 -4.24 -26.20
N SER A 166 -7.76 -3.27 -27.05
CA SER A 166 -6.79 -2.28 -27.53
C SER A 166 -6.27 -1.38 -26.40
N LEU A 167 -7.14 -0.93 -25.49
CA LEU A 167 -6.74 -0.12 -24.34
C LEU A 167 -5.84 -0.91 -23.37
N LEU A 168 -6.25 -2.13 -23.02
CA LEU A 168 -5.48 -2.99 -22.12
C LEU A 168 -4.17 -3.45 -22.75
N GLY A 169 -4.15 -3.75 -24.05
CA GLY A 169 -2.93 -4.09 -24.78
C GLY A 169 -1.88 -2.98 -24.72
N LYS A 170 -2.29 -1.72 -24.90
CA LYS A 170 -1.39 -0.56 -24.72
C LYS A 170 -0.88 -0.43 -23.29
N GLN A 171 -1.73 -0.68 -22.29
CA GLN A 171 -1.29 -0.68 -20.89
C GLN A 171 -0.27 -1.79 -20.64
N LEU A 172 -0.53 -3.01 -21.10
CA LEU A 172 0.37 -4.15 -20.94
C LEU A 172 1.72 -3.92 -21.64
N GLU A 173 1.69 -3.38 -22.86
CA GLU A 173 2.90 -2.97 -23.59
C GLU A 173 3.72 -1.92 -22.82
N SER A 174 3.07 -0.98 -22.14
CA SER A 174 3.75 0.02 -21.32
C SER A 174 4.43 -0.54 -20.07
N LEU A 175 4.06 -1.75 -19.62
CA LEU A 175 4.69 -2.40 -18.46
C LEU A 175 6.03 -3.07 -18.80
N ILE A 176 6.27 -3.41 -20.08
CA ILE A 176 7.52 -4.02 -20.53
C ILE A 176 8.75 -3.16 -20.18
N PRO A 177 8.84 -1.89 -20.58
CA PRO A 177 10.00 -1.06 -20.25
C PRO A 177 10.16 -0.84 -18.74
N ALA A 178 9.06 -0.86 -17.97
CA ALA A 178 9.14 -0.79 -16.51
C ALA A 178 9.79 -2.05 -15.93
N ALA A 179 9.35 -3.24 -16.33
CA ALA A 179 9.94 -4.51 -15.91
C ALA A 179 11.42 -4.62 -16.31
N ASP A 180 11.76 -4.26 -17.55
CA ASP A 180 13.14 -4.28 -18.05
C ASP A 180 14.02 -3.28 -17.26
N SER A 181 13.47 -2.12 -16.86
CA SER A 181 14.19 -1.13 -16.04
C SER A 181 14.48 -1.66 -14.64
N LEU A 182 13.54 -2.42 -14.03
CA LEU A 182 13.76 -3.08 -12.74
C LEU A 182 14.82 -4.16 -12.82
N GLN A 183 14.81 -4.95 -13.90
CA GLN A 183 15.82 -5.97 -14.12
C GLN A 183 17.21 -5.34 -14.25
N ASN A 184 17.34 -4.28 -15.05
CA ASN A 184 18.60 -3.56 -15.22
C ASN A 184 19.09 -2.92 -13.91
N LEU A 185 18.17 -2.36 -13.11
CA LEU A 185 18.48 -1.79 -11.80
C LEU A 185 19.03 -2.86 -10.84
N ALA A 186 18.37 -4.02 -10.75
CA ALA A 186 18.80 -5.13 -9.91
C ALA A 186 20.15 -5.72 -10.38
N SER A 187 20.26 -6.03 -11.68
CA SER A 187 21.49 -6.58 -12.26
C SER A 187 22.67 -5.62 -12.17
N GLY A 188 22.44 -4.31 -12.25
CA GLY A 188 23.48 -3.29 -12.04
C GLY A 188 24.08 -3.30 -10.63
N GLN A 189 23.37 -3.88 -9.66
CA GLN A 189 23.87 -4.12 -8.30
C GLN A 189 24.36 -5.56 -8.07
N GLY A 190 24.39 -6.39 -9.11
CA GLY A 190 24.72 -7.81 -9.01
C GLY A 190 23.62 -8.66 -8.36
N ILE A 191 22.36 -8.21 -8.47
CA ILE A 191 21.19 -8.88 -7.89
C ILE A 191 20.38 -9.52 -9.02
N GLU A 192 20.18 -10.83 -8.96
CA GLU A 192 19.30 -11.54 -9.87
C GLU A 192 17.97 -11.83 -9.18
N LEU A 193 16.88 -11.28 -9.71
CA LEU A 193 15.53 -11.46 -9.13
C LEU A 193 14.64 -12.24 -10.08
N SER A 194 14.29 -13.47 -9.69
CA SER A 194 13.45 -14.35 -10.50
C SER A 194 12.02 -13.81 -10.60
N ALA A 195 11.54 -13.13 -9.56
CA ALA A 195 10.23 -12.49 -9.54
C ALA A 195 10.07 -11.42 -10.63
N VAL A 196 11.12 -10.65 -10.94
CA VAL A 196 11.09 -9.62 -12.00
C VAL A 196 11.07 -10.27 -13.38
N ASN A 197 11.90 -11.30 -13.59
CA ASN A 197 11.95 -12.05 -14.85
C ASN A 197 10.61 -12.72 -15.14
N SER A 198 10.04 -13.40 -14.14
CA SER A 198 8.72 -14.04 -14.22
C SER A 198 7.62 -13.04 -14.61
N ALA A 199 7.60 -11.85 -14.00
CA ALA A 199 6.62 -10.82 -14.34
C ALA A 199 6.80 -10.31 -15.79
N SER A 200 8.04 -10.08 -16.23
CA SER A 200 8.34 -9.66 -17.62
C SER A 200 7.91 -10.72 -18.65
N GLU A 201 8.22 -11.99 -18.38
CA GLU A 201 7.81 -13.11 -19.25
C GLU A 201 6.29 -13.26 -19.31
N GLU A 202 5.60 -13.13 -18.18
CA GLU A 202 4.14 -13.20 -18.11
C GLU A 202 3.48 -12.09 -18.94
N ILE A 203 3.98 -10.85 -18.84
CA ILE A 203 3.53 -9.70 -19.63
C ILE A 203 3.69 -9.99 -21.13
N ARG A 204 4.88 -10.44 -21.55
CA ARG A 204 5.18 -10.74 -22.96
C ARG A 204 4.34 -11.89 -23.49
N LYS A 205 4.14 -12.95 -22.69
CA LYS A 205 3.29 -14.09 -23.02
C LYS A 205 1.85 -13.63 -23.25
N LYS A 206 1.26 -12.90 -22.30
CA LYS A 206 -0.10 -12.36 -22.40
C LYS A 206 -0.27 -11.45 -23.61
N LEU A 207 0.68 -10.55 -23.86
CA LEU A 207 0.65 -9.67 -25.02
C LEU A 207 0.70 -10.45 -26.35
N SER A 208 1.56 -11.47 -26.45
CA SER A 208 1.67 -12.33 -27.64
C SER A 208 0.44 -13.20 -27.88
N ALA A 209 -0.25 -13.60 -26.81
CA ALA A 209 -1.46 -14.41 -26.86
C ALA A 209 -2.73 -13.56 -27.10
N GLY A 210 -2.64 -12.23 -27.02
CA GLY A 210 -3.81 -11.35 -27.00
C GLY A 210 -4.71 -11.56 -25.78
N ASP A 211 -4.16 -12.11 -24.69
CA ASP A 211 -4.87 -12.33 -23.43
C ASP A 211 -4.65 -11.14 -22.50
N PHE A 212 -5.66 -10.29 -22.38
CA PHE A 212 -5.61 -9.07 -21.57
C PHE A 212 -6.24 -9.23 -20.18
N THR A 213 -6.63 -10.46 -19.80
CA THR A 213 -7.16 -10.74 -18.46
C THR A 213 -6.09 -10.53 -17.39
N GLY A 214 -6.46 -9.96 -16.25
CA GLY A 214 -5.54 -9.74 -15.13
C GLY A 214 -4.50 -8.64 -15.36
N THR A 215 -4.69 -7.78 -16.38
CA THR A 215 -3.77 -6.66 -16.65
C THR A 215 -3.65 -5.72 -15.44
N SER A 216 -4.75 -5.53 -14.71
CA SER A 216 -4.78 -4.73 -13.48
C SER A 216 -3.86 -5.31 -12.39
N VAL A 217 -3.91 -6.63 -12.20
CA VAL A 217 -3.08 -7.37 -11.23
C VAL A 217 -1.61 -7.28 -11.59
N LEU A 218 -1.26 -7.45 -12.87
CA LEU A 218 0.12 -7.33 -13.34
C LEU A 218 0.69 -5.93 -13.13
N LYS A 219 -0.08 -4.87 -13.39
CA LYS A 219 0.35 -3.50 -13.10
C LYS A 219 0.63 -3.30 -11.62
N SER A 220 -0.27 -3.73 -10.75
CA SER A 220 -0.07 -3.66 -9.29
C SER A 220 1.18 -4.42 -8.84
N ARG A 221 1.42 -5.62 -9.40
CA ARG A 221 2.62 -6.43 -9.12
C ARG A 221 3.90 -5.70 -9.55
N ILE A 222 3.94 -5.11 -10.74
CA ILE A 222 5.10 -4.34 -11.23
C ILE A 222 5.37 -3.11 -10.36
N LEU A 223 4.32 -2.40 -9.92
CA LEU A 223 4.48 -1.25 -9.02
C LEU A 223 5.07 -1.67 -7.66
N ALA A 224 4.57 -2.77 -7.09
CA ALA A 224 5.08 -3.30 -5.83
C ALA A 224 6.52 -3.82 -5.95
N LEU A 225 6.84 -4.50 -7.06
CA LEU A 225 8.21 -4.88 -7.41
C LEU A 225 9.10 -3.65 -7.55
N ASN A 226 8.63 -2.57 -8.19
CA ASN A 226 9.42 -1.36 -8.36
C ASN A 226 9.86 -0.78 -7.02
N SER A 227 8.92 -0.59 -6.10
CA SER A 227 9.22 -0.12 -4.75
C SER A 227 10.19 -1.05 -4.01
N SER A 228 9.91 -2.35 -4.03
CA SER A 228 10.72 -3.35 -3.30
C SER A 228 12.14 -3.48 -3.85
N VAL A 229 12.33 -3.45 -5.17
CA VAL A 229 13.65 -3.51 -5.81
C VAL A 229 14.47 -2.27 -5.45
N HIS A 230 13.87 -1.07 -5.48
CA HIS A 230 14.54 0.15 -5.02
C HIS A 230 14.94 0.06 -3.55
N GLY A 231 14.07 -0.48 -2.69
CA GLY A 231 14.37 -0.76 -1.29
C GLY A 231 15.59 -1.68 -1.15
N LEU A 232 15.59 -2.82 -1.83
CA LEU A 232 16.70 -3.79 -1.82
C LEU A 232 18.04 -3.17 -2.27
N VAL A 233 18.01 -2.34 -3.32
CA VAL A 233 19.19 -1.57 -3.79
C VAL A 233 19.67 -0.60 -2.71
N SER A 234 18.76 0.09 -2.02
CA SER A 234 19.11 1.00 -0.92
C SER A 234 19.75 0.27 0.28
N ILE A 235 19.28 -0.95 0.60
CA ILE A 235 19.93 -1.79 1.61
C ILE A 235 21.36 -2.13 1.16
N ARG A 236 21.56 -2.52 -0.11
CA ARG A 236 22.88 -2.84 -0.66
C ARG A 236 23.84 -1.65 -0.59
N GLU A 237 23.36 -0.44 -0.85
CA GLU A 237 24.14 0.78 -0.67
C GLU A 237 24.50 1.04 0.80
N SER A 238 23.59 0.72 1.73
CA SER A 238 23.81 0.83 3.17
C SER A 238 24.90 -0.15 3.65
N VAL A 239 24.92 -1.38 3.11
CA VAL A 239 26.03 -2.33 3.33
C VAL A 239 27.36 -1.75 2.88
N ARG A 240 27.45 -1.25 1.62
CA ARG A 240 28.69 -0.64 1.10
C ARG A 240 29.14 0.57 1.92
N TYR A 241 28.18 1.37 2.40
CA TYR A 241 28.47 2.50 3.28
C TYR A 241 29.10 2.01 4.60
N ALA A 242 28.53 1.00 5.25
CA ALA A 242 29.08 0.40 6.45
C ALA A 242 30.49 -0.21 6.22
N GLU A 243 30.68 -0.92 5.11
CA GLU A 243 31.99 -1.45 4.69
C GLU A 243 33.03 -0.34 4.50
N SER A 244 32.66 0.77 3.86
CA SER A 244 33.57 1.92 3.63
C SER A 244 34.04 2.58 4.93
N MET A 245 33.26 2.42 5.99
CA MET A 245 33.58 2.92 7.33
C MET A 245 34.27 1.87 8.21
N ASN A 246 34.53 0.66 7.68
CA ASN A 246 35.06 -0.49 8.41
C ASN A 246 34.20 -0.88 9.63
N ILE A 247 32.87 -0.83 9.46
CA ILE A 247 31.88 -1.12 10.49
C ILE A 247 31.24 -2.49 10.22
N THR A 248 30.84 -3.20 11.27
CA THR A 248 30.10 -4.47 11.14
C THR A 248 28.77 -4.19 10.43
N HIS A 249 28.39 -5.10 9.53
CA HIS A 249 27.20 -4.93 8.69
C HIS A 249 26.35 -6.20 8.67
N ALA A 250 26.41 -6.99 9.75
CA ALA A 250 25.67 -8.24 9.84
C ALA A 250 24.17 -7.97 9.78
N ARG A 251 23.67 -7.00 10.56
CA ARG A 251 22.25 -6.61 10.50
C ARG A 251 21.79 -6.15 9.11
N PHE A 252 22.61 -5.41 8.37
CA PHE A 252 22.25 -5.00 7.00
C PHE A 252 22.18 -6.18 6.04
N ASN A 253 23.09 -7.16 6.19
CA ASN A 253 23.04 -8.39 5.40
C ASN A 253 21.77 -9.21 5.72
N ASP A 254 21.37 -9.28 6.99
CA ASP A 254 20.13 -9.95 7.39
C ASP A 254 18.91 -9.28 6.75
N LEU A 255 18.82 -7.95 6.84
CA LEU A 255 17.74 -7.17 6.21
C LEU A 255 17.74 -7.30 4.69
N TYR A 256 18.93 -7.34 4.07
CA TYR A 256 19.07 -7.58 2.63
C TYR A 256 18.51 -8.94 2.25
N ASN A 257 18.88 -9.99 2.98
CA ASN A 257 18.40 -11.35 2.73
C ASN A 257 16.89 -11.48 2.96
N GLU A 258 16.36 -10.85 4.01
CA GLU A 258 14.92 -10.79 4.30
C GLU A 258 14.16 -10.09 3.17
N ALA A 259 14.64 -8.94 2.72
CA ALA A 259 14.04 -8.21 1.61
C ALA A 259 14.09 -9.00 0.30
N PHE A 260 15.24 -9.60 -0.01
CA PHE A 260 15.43 -10.44 -1.20
C PHE A 260 14.45 -11.60 -1.22
N LEU A 261 14.40 -12.40 -0.14
CA LEU A 261 13.50 -13.54 -0.02
C LEU A 261 12.03 -13.11 -0.07
N SER A 262 11.70 -11.99 0.57
CA SER A 262 10.33 -11.44 0.53
C SER A 262 9.90 -11.06 -0.89
N ILE A 263 10.79 -10.49 -1.71
CA ILE A 263 10.51 -10.19 -3.11
C ILE A 263 10.25 -11.47 -3.92
N GLU A 264 11.10 -12.50 -3.74
CA GLU A 264 10.96 -13.78 -4.42
C GLU A 264 9.66 -14.52 -4.05
N LEU A 265 9.21 -14.38 -2.81
CA LEU A 265 7.94 -14.94 -2.32
C LEU A 265 6.71 -14.07 -2.65
N GLY A 266 6.89 -12.92 -3.32
CA GLY A 266 5.79 -11.99 -3.61
C GLY A 266 5.26 -11.23 -2.39
N GLN A 267 5.99 -11.22 -1.28
CA GLN A 267 5.65 -10.52 -0.03
C GLN A 267 6.25 -9.10 -0.01
N TYR A 268 5.88 -8.27 -0.99
CA TYR A 268 6.49 -6.96 -1.23
C TYR A 268 6.47 -6.00 -0.04
N ALA A 269 5.41 -6.02 0.79
CA ALA A 269 5.33 -5.18 1.98
C ALA A 269 6.40 -5.52 3.04
N ASN A 270 6.81 -6.79 3.15
CA ASN A 270 7.89 -7.19 4.07
C ASN A 270 9.24 -6.69 3.56
N ALA A 271 9.46 -6.71 2.24
CA ALA A 271 10.67 -6.16 1.64
C ALA A 271 10.80 -4.64 1.84
N GLU A 272 9.71 -3.90 1.69
CA GLU A 272 9.67 -2.47 1.99
C GLU A 272 9.99 -2.19 3.47
N LYS A 273 9.40 -2.96 4.39
CA LYS A 273 9.69 -2.83 5.82
C LYS A 273 11.17 -3.06 6.15
N ALA A 274 11.78 -4.08 5.54
CA ALA A 274 13.21 -4.34 5.72
C ALA A 274 14.08 -3.19 5.16
N ALA A 275 13.66 -2.58 4.05
CA ALA A 275 14.33 -1.40 3.49
C ALA A 275 14.21 -0.16 4.41
N ASP A 276 13.03 0.09 4.98
CA ASP A 276 12.82 1.17 5.94
C ASP A 276 13.67 0.97 7.21
N GLU A 277 13.74 -0.26 7.72
CA GLU A 277 14.59 -0.58 8.86
C GLU A 277 16.06 -0.33 8.56
N SER A 278 16.54 -0.75 7.38
CA SER A 278 17.90 -0.45 6.92
C SER A 278 18.15 1.05 6.81
N ALA A 279 17.21 1.83 6.29
CA ALA A 279 17.33 3.28 6.18
C ALA A 279 17.47 3.93 7.58
N ASN A 280 16.69 3.47 8.55
CA ASN A 280 16.79 3.94 9.94
C ASN A 280 18.15 3.59 10.57
N LEU A 281 18.63 2.35 10.41
CA LEU A 281 19.95 1.93 10.91
C LEU A 281 21.07 2.79 10.31
N ARG A 282 21.02 3.04 8.99
CA ARG A 282 21.97 3.93 8.32
C ARG A 282 21.91 5.36 8.88
N GLY A 283 20.72 5.86 9.17
CA GLY A 283 20.51 7.14 9.84
C GLY A 283 21.20 7.19 11.21
N PHE A 284 20.94 6.20 12.07
CA PHE A 284 21.58 6.11 13.40
C PHE A 284 23.10 6.01 13.32
N MET A 285 23.64 5.25 12.37
CA MET A 285 25.09 5.19 12.15
C MET A 285 25.67 6.54 11.79
N GLY A 286 25.03 7.29 10.87
CA GLY A 286 25.47 8.62 10.49
C GLY A 286 25.48 9.59 11.67
N SER A 287 24.40 9.63 12.44
CA SER A 287 24.27 10.46 13.64
C SER A 287 25.28 10.07 14.73
N PHE A 288 25.49 8.77 14.96
CA PHE A 288 26.49 8.31 15.91
C PHE A 288 27.89 8.78 15.53
N GLN A 289 28.29 8.69 14.25
CA GLN A 289 29.62 9.13 13.80
C GLN A 289 29.84 10.63 14.00
N GLU A 290 28.81 11.44 13.76
CA GLU A 290 28.85 12.88 14.01
C GLU A 290 29.01 13.19 15.50
N GLU A 291 28.17 12.59 16.35
CA GLU A 291 28.20 12.79 17.80
C GLU A 291 29.48 12.27 18.45
N ARG A 292 29.98 11.13 17.98
CA ARG A 292 31.28 10.57 18.38
C ARG A 292 32.40 11.56 18.08
N LYS A 293 32.48 12.07 16.84
CA LYS A 293 33.52 13.04 16.45
C LYS A 293 33.45 14.31 17.29
N ASN A 294 32.25 14.78 17.61
CA ASN A 294 32.05 15.93 18.49
C ASN A 294 32.53 15.65 19.93
N ALA A 295 32.18 14.49 20.48
CA ALA A 295 32.64 14.06 21.80
C ALA A 295 34.17 13.94 21.86
N GLU A 296 34.80 13.31 20.86
CA GLU A 296 36.26 13.18 20.75
C GLU A 296 36.95 14.55 20.72
N ALA A 297 36.42 15.51 19.96
CA ALA A 297 36.96 16.87 19.89
C ALA A 297 36.89 17.58 21.25
N LEU A 298 35.74 17.54 21.92
CA LEU A 298 35.54 18.16 23.24
C LEU A 298 36.43 17.52 24.31
N ILE A 299 36.54 16.20 24.32
CA ILE A 299 37.43 15.46 25.21
C ILE A 299 38.90 15.85 24.96
N GLY A 300 39.30 15.98 23.69
CA GLY A 300 40.63 16.47 23.33
C GLY A 300 40.93 17.87 23.87
N GLU A 301 39.95 18.78 23.86
CA GLU A 301 40.09 20.11 24.47
C GLU A 301 40.21 20.07 26.00
N LEU A 302 39.48 19.18 26.67
CA LEU A 302 39.61 18.97 28.11
C LEU A 302 41.03 18.52 28.47
N HIS A 303 41.57 17.55 27.72
CA HIS A 303 42.97 17.11 27.88
C HIS A 303 43.97 18.24 27.66
N ALA A 304 43.79 19.04 26.61
CA ALA A 304 44.65 20.18 26.32
C ALA A 304 44.64 21.26 27.43
N THR A 305 43.57 21.31 28.23
CA THR A 305 43.41 22.25 29.35
C THR A 305 43.66 21.61 30.73
N ASN A 306 44.13 20.36 30.78
CA ASN A 306 44.32 19.57 32.01
C ASN A 306 43.04 19.46 32.88
N LEU A 307 41.87 19.39 32.25
CA LEU A 307 40.59 19.14 32.92
C LEU A 307 40.27 17.63 32.93
N ASP A 308 39.56 17.17 33.96
CA ASP A 308 39.17 15.76 34.09
C ASP A 308 38.14 15.36 33.03
N ALA A 309 38.54 14.50 32.10
CA ALA A 309 37.71 13.98 31.01
C ALA A 309 37.19 12.54 31.26
N SER A 310 37.45 11.96 32.43
CA SER A 310 37.20 10.53 32.69
C SER A 310 35.73 10.10 32.54
N GLY A 311 34.79 10.96 32.96
CA GLY A 311 33.35 10.70 32.81
C GLY A 311 32.91 10.62 31.33
N PRO A 312 33.13 11.68 30.53
CA PRO A 312 32.89 11.67 29.09
C PRO A 312 33.58 10.54 28.35
N GLU A 313 34.85 10.22 28.66
CA GLU A 313 35.58 9.11 28.05
C GLU A 313 34.91 7.76 28.29
N LYS A 314 34.45 7.51 29.53
CA LYS A 314 33.73 6.28 29.86
C LYS A 314 32.43 6.16 29.07
N LEU A 315 31.67 7.25 28.92
CA LEU A 315 30.43 7.25 28.13
C LEU A 315 30.72 6.99 26.65
N LEU A 316 31.78 7.59 26.10
CA LEU A 316 32.17 7.39 24.72
C LEU A 316 32.62 5.94 24.46
N ALA A 317 33.38 5.35 25.38
CA ALA A 317 33.77 3.94 25.30
C ALA A 317 32.55 2.99 25.34
N GLN A 318 31.56 3.29 26.18
CA GLN A 318 30.28 2.54 26.20
C GLN A 318 29.50 2.73 24.88
N ALA A 319 29.56 3.92 24.29
CA ALA A 319 28.94 4.19 22.99
C ALA A 319 29.58 3.34 21.89
N ASP A 320 30.92 3.26 21.85
CA ASP A 320 31.66 2.40 20.93
C ASP A 320 31.33 0.91 21.14
N GLU A 321 31.21 0.46 22.39
CA GLU A 321 30.79 -0.92 22.69
C GLU A 321 29.38 -1.21 22.14
N LYS A 322 28.40 -0.34 22.40
CA LYS A 322 27.04 -0.48 21.87
C LYS A 322 27.00 -0.45 20.36
N PHE A 323 27.86 0.36 19.76
CA PHE A 323 28.01 0.44 18.32
C PHE A 323 28.50 -0.88 17.72
N LEU A 324 29.50 -1.52 18.34
CA LEU A 324 30.01 -2.84 17.94
C LEU A 324 28.98 -3.96 18.13
N LEU A 325 28.05 -3.80 19.08
CA LEU A 325 26.91 -4.69 19.29
C LEU A 325 25.72 -4.39 18.37
N GLU A 326 25.90 -3.51 17.38
CA GLU A 326 24.88 -3.09 16.41
C GLU A 326 23.64 -2.42 17.05
N ASP A 327 23.75 -1.96 18.31
CA ASP A 327 22.73 -1.16 18.99
C ASP A 327 22.96 0.34 18.74
N TYR A 328 22.78 0.73 17.48
CA TYR A 328 23.10 2.08 17.00
C TYR A 328 22.29 3.17 17.72
N GLY A 329 21.07 2.87 18.15
CA GLY A 329 20.23 3.80 18.90
C GLY A 329 20.82 4.13 20.28
N GLN A 330 21.27 3.12 21.04
CA GLN A 330 21.94 3.36 22.32
C GLN A 330 23.32 3.99 22.13
N ALA A 331 24.05 3.57 21.10
CA ALA A 331 25.36 4.12 20.77
C ALA A 331 25.27 5.64 20.51
N GLU A 332 24.34 6.10 19.67
CA GLU A 332 24.12 7.53 19.41
C GLU A 332 23.81 8.29 20.72
N SER A 333 22.90 7.78 21.54
CA SER A 333 22.50 8.42 22.80
C SER A 333 23.67 8.55 23.79
N LEU A 334 24.54 7.54 23.87
CA LEU A 334 25.72 7.55 24.73
C LEU A 334 26.79 8.51 24.21
N ALA A 335 27.03 8.53 22.90
CA ALA A 335 27.98 9.48 22.28
C ALA A 335 27.55 10.93 22.51
N ARG A 336 26.25 11.24 22.33
CA ARG A 336 25.69 12.56 22.66
C ARG A 336 25.85 12.89 24.15
N SER A 337 25.64 11.93 25.03
CA SER A 337 25.83 12.11 26.48
C SER A 337 27.29 12.38 26.84
N ALA A 338 28.23 11.72 26.16
CA ALA A 338 29.67 12.00 26.30
C ALA A 338 30.00 13.44 25.88
N ALA A 339 29.50 13.88 24.72
CA ALA A 339 29.69 15.25 24.25
C ALA A 339 29.12 16.29 25.23
N MET A 340 27.89 16.09 25.72
CA MET A 340 27.26 16.98 26.71
C MET A 340 28.05 17.02 28.03
N GLY A 341 28.49 15.86 28.52
CA GLY A 341 29.31 15.78 29.74
C GLY A 341 30.63 16.53 29.58
N ALA A 342 31.29 16.41 28.43
CA ALA A 342 32.53 17.14 28.16
C ALA A 342 32.30 18.67 28.12
N GLN A 343 31.19 19.09 27.53
CA GLN A 343 30.78 20.50 27.51
C GLN A 343 30.48 21.04 28.92
N GLU A 344 29.85 20.23 29.78
CA GLU A 344 29.56 20.60 31.17
C GLU A 344 30.84 20.77 32.01
N VAL A 345 31.83 19.88 31.85
CA VAL A 345 33.15 20.02 32.50
C VAL A 345 33.83 21.30 32.05
N LYS A 346 33.82 21.58 30.74
CA LYS A 346 34.39 22.81 30.16
C LYS A 346 33.68 24.06 30.67
N ALA A 347 32.36 24.06 30.74
CA ALA A 347 31.59 25.18 31.27
C ALA A 347 31.88 25.43 32.75
N SER A 348 31.94 24.35 33.54
CA SER A 348 32.22 24.41 34.98
C SER A 348 33.61 24.95 35.29
N SER A 349 34.62 24.59 34.48
CA SER A 349 35.98 25.11 34.65
C SER A 349 36.08 26.61 34.30
N LEU A 350 35.37 27.06 33.26
CA LEU A 350 35.27 28.48 32.92
C LEU A 350 34.60 29.28 34.04
N LEU A 351 33.50 28.77 34.60
CA LEU A 351 32.81 29.39 35.74
C LEU A 351 33.72 29.44 36.97
N PHE A 352 34.42 28.36 37.31
CA PHE A 352 35.36 28.35 38.44
C PHE A 352 36.54 29.30 38.21
N GLY A 353 37.04 29.43 36.98
CA GLY A 353 38.07 30.38 36.60
C GLY A 353 37.64 31.85 36.77
N VAL A 354 36.38 32.17 36.43
CA VAL A 354 35.81 33.51 36.63
C VAL A 354 35.57 33.79 38.12
N VAL A 355 34.97 32.83 38.84
CA VAL A 355 34.66 32.99 40.27
C VAL A 355 35.93 33.10 41.11
N SER A 356 36.94 32.25 40.88
CA SER A 356 38.21 32.27 41.62
C SER A 356 39.05 33.54 41.39
N LYS A 357 39.00 34.13 40.19
CA LYS A 357 39.66 35.41 39.90
C LYS A 357 38.89 36.61 40.46
N SER A 358 37.58 36.49 40.62
CA SER A 358 36.79 37.48 41.35
C SER A 358 37.04 37.36 42.86
N ARG A 359 38.18 37.87 43.34
CA ARG A 359 38.39 38.25 44.76
C ARG A 359 37.47 39.42 45.12
N ILE A 360 36.16 39.21 45.01
CA ILE A 360 35.17 40.08 45.59
C ILE A 360 35.29 39.84 47.10
N LYS A 361 36.05 40.71 47.77
CA LYS A 361 36.10 40.79 49.24
C LYS A 361 34.77 41.31 49.78
N PHE A 362 33.64 40.71 49.38
CA PHE A 362 32.38 40.92 50.07
C PHE A 362 32.47 40.13 51.36
N SER A 363 32.85 40.81 52.44
CA SER A 363 32.61 40.29 53.78
C SER A 363 31.10 40.18 53.94
N LEU A 364 30.53 39.00 53.68
CA LEU A 364 29.12 38.68 53.94
C LEU A 364 28.75 39.08 55.38
N LEU A 365 29.70 38.98 56.31
CA LEU A 365 29.58 39.42 57.69
C LEU A 365 29.42 40.95 57.84
N GLU A 366 30.17 41.76 57.09
CA GLU A 366 30.01 43.22 57.10
C GLU A 366 28.72 43.66 56.41
N PHE A 367 28.33 42.98 55.33
CA PHE A 367 27.06 43.25 54.65
C PHE A 367 25.86 42.87 55.54
N LEU A 368 25.88 41.71 56.20
CA LEU A 368 24.86 41.32 57.16
C LEU A 368 24.82 42.27 58.37
N LYS A 369 25.98 42.72 58.90
CA LYS A 369 25.99 43.72 59.99
C LYS A 369 25.38 45.05 59.57
N LYS A 370 25.71 45.55 58.38
CA LYS A 370 25.25 46.86 57.88
C LYS A 370 23.78 46.86 57.46
N TYR A 371 23.28 45.73 56.95
CA TYR A 371 21.95 45.61 56.36
C TYR A 371 21.08 44.52 57.01
N TRP A 372 21.30 44.20 58.29
CA TRP A 372 20.55 43.13 58.98
C TRP A 372 19.02 43.34 58.91
N TRP A 373 18.56 44.59 58.97
CA TRP A 373 17.13 44.93 58.84
C TRP A 373 16.59 44.66 57.43
N ALA A 374 17.37 44.96 56.39
CA ALA A 374 16.99 44.70 55.00
C ALA A 374 17.04 43.19 54.69
N ALA A 375 18.00 42.47 55.26
CA ALA A 375 18.06 41.01 55.19
C ALA A 375 16.85 40.36 55.88
N ALA A 376 16.43 40.87 57.05
CA ALA A 376 15.22 40.39 57.73
C ALA A 376 13.96 40.66 56.90
N LEU A 377 13.81 41.87 56.33
CA LEU A 377 12.69 42.21 55.44
C LEU A 377 12.68 41.32 54.19
N ALA A 378 13.83 41.10 53.56
CA ALA A 378 13.98 40.22 52.41
C ALA A 378 13.65 38.76 52.76
N ALA A 379 14.04 38.28 53.95
CA ALA A 379 13.69 36.95 54.42
C ALA A 379 12.17 36.77 54.61
N ILE A 380 11.50 37.78 55.19
CA ILE A 380 10.03 37.78 55.30
C ILE A 380 9.37 37.80 53.92
N ALA A 381 9.83 38.69 53.02
CA ALA A 381 9.33 38.77 51.65
C ALA A 381 9.55 37.48 50.87
N ALA A 382 10.71 36.82 51.04
CA ALA A 382 11.01 35.52 50.46
C ALA A 382 10.13 34.42 51.04
N GLY A 383 9.85 34.44 52.35
CA GLY A 383 8.93 33.51 53.00
C GLY A 383 7.51 33.62 52.44
N VAL A 384 6.98 34.84 52.33
CA VAL A 384 5.65 35.09 51.75
C VAL A 384 5.62 34.69 50.28
N SER A 385 6.62 35.10 49.50
CA SER A 385 6.72 34.77 48.08
C SER A 385 6.84 33.26 47.86
N GLY A 386 7.60 32.56 48.70
CA GLY A 386 7.74 31.11 48.68
C GLY A 386 6.41 30.38 48.86
N ILE A 387 5.56 30.85 49.79
CA ILE A 387 4.21 30.30 49.99
C ILE A 387 3.35 30.49 48.73
N PHE A 388 3.41 31.66 48.08
CA PHE A 388 2.70 31.93 46.83
C PHE A 388 3.19 31.06 45.67
N ILE A 389 4.51 30.97 45.48
CA ILE A 389 5.14 30.15 44.43
C ILE A 389 4.79 28.68 44.62
N TYR A 390 4.87 28.16 45.84
CA TYR A 390 4.49 26.78 46.17
C TYR A 390 3.02 26.49 45.84
N ARG A 391 2.11 27.43 46.15
CA ARG A 391 0.69 27.32 45.78
C ARG A 391 0.48 27.25 44.27
N ILE A 392 1.15 28.12 43.51
CA ILE A 392 1.03 28.17 42.04
C ILE A 392 1.60 26.88 41.40
N LEU A 393 2.82 26.49 41.79
CA LEU A 393 3.49 25.31 41.23
C LEU A 393 2.70 24.04 41.52
N SER A 394 2.22 23.86 42.75
CA SER A 394 1.47 22.66 43.10
C SER A 394 0.12 22.57 42.37
N ALA A 395 -0.59 23.68 42.19
CA ALA A 395 -1.80 23.71 41.37
C ALA A 395 -1.51 23.38 39.89
N ARG A 396 -0.38 23.86 39.36
CA ARG A 396 0.06 23.55 37.99
C ARG A 396 0.37 22.05 37.82
N LEU A 397 1.11 21.46 38.76
CA LEU A 397 1.44 20.03 38.74
C LEU A 397 0.18 19.16 38.81
N LEU A 398 -0.79 19.52 39.67
CA LEU A 398 -2.09 18.84 39.73
C LEU A 398 -2.86 18.93 38.40
N ARG A 399 -2.92 20.11 37.76
CA ARG A 399 -3.55 20.27 36.44
C ARG A 399 -2.87 19.42 35.37
N MET A 400 -1.55 19.35 35.39
CA MET A 400 -0.80 18.51 34.44
C MET A 400 -1.12 17.04 34.66
N LYS A 401 -1.17 16.57 35.91
CA LYS A 401 -1.52 15.18 36.24
C LYS A 401 -2.97 14.83 35.85
N ILE A 402 -3.92 15.72 36.12
CA ILE A 402 -5.33 15.56 35.68
C ILE A 402 -5.40 15.49 34.15
N SER A 403 -4.70 16.39 33.46
CA SER A 403 -4.65 16.41 32.00
C SER A 403 -4.03 15.13 31.41
N SER A 404 -2.94 14.62 32.00
CA SER A 404 -2.34 13.36 31.57
C SER A 404 -3.28 12.17 31.79
N LEU A 405 -3.97 12.11 32.93
CA LEU A 405 -4.93 11.05 33.24
C LEU A 405 -6.13 11.07 32.27
N ARG A 406 -6.65 12.24 31.90
CA ARG A 406 -7.71 12.36 30.89
C ARG A 406 -7.25 11.95 29.48
N LYS A 407 -5.99 12.20 29.13
CA LYS A 407 -5.43 11.70 27.86
C LYS A 407 -5.28 10.19 27.89
N GLU A 408 -4.80 9.64 29.01
CA GLU A 408 -4.69 8.20 29.22
C GLU A 408 -6.07 7.51 29.18
N GLU A 409 -7.09 8.09 29.80
CA GLU A 409 -8.48 7.62 29.75
C GLU A 409 -8.96 7.45 28.29
N LYS A 410 -8.76 8.47 27.45
CA LYS A 410 -9.11 8.42 26.03
C LYS A 410 -8.34 7.34 25.28
N ALA A 411 -7.03 7.23 25.54
CA ALA A 411 -6.20 6.20 24.93
C ALA A 411 -6.66 4.78 25.31
N MET A 412 -7.02 4.53 26.57
CA MET A 412 -7.54 3.22 27.01
C MET A 412 -8.86 2.89 26.29
N ILE A 413 -9.76 3.86 26.13
CA ILE A 413 -11.01 3.68 25.38
C ILE A 413 -10.74 3.34 23.91
N GLU A 414 -9.79 4.02 23.28
CA GLU A 414 -9.39 3.73 21.88
C GLU A 414 -8.76 2.35 21.74
N MET A 415 -7.92 1.93 22.69
CA MET A 415 -7.30 0.60 22.69
C MET A 415 -8.34 -0.51 22.85
N ILE A 416 -9.35 -0.32 23.72
CA ILE A 416 -10.50 -1.25 23.82
C ILE A 416 -11.22 -1.37 22.47
N LYS A 417 -11.53 -0.25 21.81
CA LYS A 417 -12.20 -0.25 20.49
C LYS A 417 -11.35 -0.94 19.42
N LYS A 418 -10.03 -0.71 19.43
CA LYS A 418 -9.09 -1.35 18.50
C LYS A 418 -9.05 -2.86 18.71
N SER A 419 -8.90 -3.32 19.96
CA SER A 419 -8.94 -4.75 20.28
C SER A 419 -10.26 -5.40 19.89
N GLN A 420 -11.40 -4.71 20.04
CA GLN A 420 -12.70 -5.16 19.54
C GLN A 420 -12.72 -5.31 18.02
N ALA A 421 -12.21 -4.32 17.26
CA ALA A 421 -12.13 -4.41 15.81
C ALA A 421 -11.21 -5.55 15.35
N ASP A 422 -10.07 -5.73 16.03
CA ASP A 422 -9.09 -6.77 15.71
C ASP A 422 -9.66 -8.17 15.96
N TYR A 423 -10.47 -8.35 17.02
CA TYR A 423 -11.13 -9.62 17.32
C TYR A 423 -12.35 -9.88 16.43
N PHE A 424 -13.32 -8.96 16.40
CA PHE A 424 -14.63 -9.20 15.75
C PHE A 424 -14.61 -8.97 14.24
N ALA A 425 -13.91 -7.95 13.75
CA ALA A 425 -13.91 -7.61 12.32
C ALA A 425 -12.76 -8.29 11.58
N ARG A 426 -11.54 -8.21 12.12
CA ARG A 426 -10.33 -8.73 11.46
C ARG A 426 -9.99 -10.17 11.81
N LYS A 427 -10.51 -10.71 12.93
CA LYS A 427 -10.17 -12.04 13.47
C LYS A 427 -8.65 -12.25 13.60
N SER A 428 -7.90 -11.19 13.88
CA SER A 428 -6.42 -11.20 13.90
C SER A 428 -5.83 -11.57 15.26
N ILE A 429 -6.66 -11.64 16.31
CA ILE A 429 -6.25 -12.04 17.67
C ILE A 429 -7.15 -13.15 18.21
N SER A 430 -6.62 -13.98 19.10
CA SER A 430 -7.40 -15.04 19.76
C SER A 430 -8.39 -14.44 20.77
N ARG A 431 -9.42 -15.21 21.13
CA ARG A 431 -10.42 -14.80 22.14
C ARG A 431 -9.78 -14.54 23.50
N GLU A 432 -8.82 -15.38 23.89
CA GLU A 432 -8.11 -15.25 25.16
C GLU A 432 -7.26 -13.99 25.20
N SER A 433 -6.49 -13.71 24.13
CA SER A 433 -5.72 -12.47 24.00
C SER A 433 -6.61 -11.23 23.99
N TYR A 434 -7.78 -11.30 23.34
CA TYR A 434 -8.77 -10.21 23.37
C TYR A 434 -9.29 -9.95 24.80
N ASN A 435 -9.74 -10.99 25.50
CA ASN A 435 -10.26 -10.85 26.86
C ASN A 435 -9.19 -10.29 27.81
N LEU A 436 -7.97 -10.85 27.77
CA LEU A 436 -6.87 -10.38 28.61
C LEU A 436 -6.55 -8.90 28.37
N ALA A 437 -6.49 -8.46 27.11
CA ALA A 437 -6.22 -7.07 26.77
C ALA A 437 -7.35 -6.14 27.25
N VAL A 438 -8.61 -6.51 27.01
CA VAL A 438 -9.77 -5.71 27.43
C VAL A 438 -9.84 -5.60 28.95
N ASP A 439 -9.63 -6.70 29.68
CA ASP A 439 -9.65 -6.73 31.15
C ASP A 439 -8.57 -5.79 31.72
N GLN A 440 -7.34 -5.86 31.20
CA GLN A 440 -6.24 -4.96 31.60
C GLN A 440 -6.59 -3.48 31.36
N TYR A 441 -7.16 -3.14 30.20
CA TYR A 441 -7.55 -1.76 29.89
C TYR A 441 -8.71 -1.28 30.76
N GLN A 442 -9.68 -2.14 31.06
CA GLN A 442 -10.80 -1.82 31.94
C GLN A 442 -10.34 -1.58 33.37
N GLU A 443 -9.45 -2.42 33.90
CA GLU A 443 -8.87 -2.25 35.23
C GLU A 443 -8.13 -0.91 35.33
N ARG A 444 -7.32 -0.56 34.32
CA ARG A 444 -6.63 0.72 34.29
C ARG A 444 -7.60 1.90 34.23
N LEU A 445 -8.66 1.78 33.42
CA LEU A 445 -9.69 2.80 33.26
C LEU A 445 -10.44 3.06 34.58
N LEU A 446 -10.74 2.00 35.35
CA LEU A 446 -11.36 2.11 36.67
C LEU A 446 -10.49 2.91 37.64
N ARG A 447 -9.20 2.58 37.74
CA ARG A 447 -8.26 3.33 38.60
C ARG A 447 -8.17 4.80 38.22
N ILE A 448 -8.13 5.12 36.92
CA ILE A 448 -8.13 6.51 36.44
C ILE A 448 -9.40 7.25 36.87
N LYS A 449 -10.57 6.60 36.77
CA LYS A 449 -11.86 7.17 37.17
C LYS A 449 -11.98 7.39 38.67
N GLU A 450 -11.31 6.58 39.49
CA GLU A 450 -11.23 6.78 40.94
C GLU A 450 -10.26 7.91 41.32
N GLU A 451 -9.12 8.02 40.64
CA GLU A 451 -8.10 9.05 40.93
C GLU A 451 -8.53 10.46 40.51
N LEU A 452 -9.20 10.61 39.36
CA LEU A 452 -9.60 11.90 38.81
C LEU A 452 -10.41 12.79 39.78
N PRO A 453 -11.52 12.33 40.39
CA PRO A 453 -12.32 13.17 41.28
C PRO A 453 -11.55 13.58 42.53
N VAL A 454 -10.65 12.73 43.04
CA VAL A 454 -9.79 13.05 44.17
C VAL A 454 -8.84 14.20 43.79
N LEU A 455 -8.16 14.10 42.64
CA LEU A 455 -7.25 15.15 42.19
C LEU A 455 -7.97 16.45 41.84
N GLU A 456 -9.17 16.38 41.26
CA GLU A 456 -10.01 17.54 40.96
C GLU A 456 -10.47 18.25 42.23
N SER A 457 -10.86 17.50 43.26
CA SER A 457 -11.20 18.07 44.58
C SER A 457 -9.98 18.75 45.24
N LEU A 458 -8.79 18.15 45.15
CA LEU A 458 -7.55 18.73 45.66
C LEU A 458 -7.17 20.01 44.93
N LEU A 459 -7.39 20.05 43.61
CA LEU A 459 -7.18 21.26 42.81
C LEU A 459 -8.19 22.36 43.18
N GLY A 460 -9.46 22.02 43.39
CA GLY A 460 -10.51 22.93 43.86
C GLY A 460 -10.12 23.62 45.18
N LYS A 461 -9.75 22.82 46.19
CA LYS A 461 -9.25 23.30 47.49
C LYS A 461 -8.05 24.23 47.36
N ARG A 462 -7.06 23.89 46.51
CA ARG A 462 -5.83 24.69 46.35
C ARG A 462 -6.02 25.97 45.56
N THR A 463 -6.96 25.98 44.62
CA THR A 463 -7.27 27.18 43.82
C THR A 463 -8.27 28.12 44.51
N GLY A 464 -8.76 27.74 45.70
CA GLY A 464 -9.79 28.51 46.42
C GLY A 464 -11.13 28.52 45.67
N LYS A 465 -11.34 27.59 44.75
CA LYS A 465 -12.50 27.54 43.86
C LYS A 465 -13.55 26.52 44.33
N ASP A 466 -13.50 26.11 45.59
CA ASP A 466 -14.35 25.04 46.10
C ASP A 466 -15.83 25.48 46.18
N SER A 467 -16.56 25.12 45.12
CA SER A 467 -17.72 24.21 45.13
C SER A 467 -18.91 24.51 46.06
N GLY A 468 -19.19 25.78 46.33
CA GLY A 468 -20.48 26.23 46.89
C GLY A 468 -21.69 26.19 45.92
N LYS A 469 -21.57 25.54 44.75
CA LYS A 469 -22.65 25.40 43.76
C LYS A 469 -22.59 23.99 43.19
N ASN A 470 -23.74 23.30 43.16
CA ASN A 470 -24.07 22.08 42.40
C ASN A 470 -24.36 20.80 43.20
N ASN A 471 -25.22 20.88 44.22
CA ASN A 471 -25.97 19.70 44.72
C ASN A 471 -27.50 19.93 44.66
N ALA A 472 -28.00 20.72 43.70
CA ALA A 472 -29.43 21.08 43.65
C ALA A 472 -30.20 20.65 42.38
N GLU A 473 -29.60 19.99 41.38
CA GLU A 473 -30.30 19.82 40.09
C GLU A 473 -30.24 18.45 39.39
N GLU A 474 -29.81 17.37 40.06
CA GLU A 474 -30.02 16.01 39.52
C GLU A 474 -30.90 15.18 40.46
N THR A 475 -32.18 15.54 40.47
CA THR A 475 -33.27 14.60 40.80
C THR A 475 -34.48 14.99 39.97
N LYS A 476 -34.42 14.78 38.66
CA LYS A 476 -35.60 14.67 37.79
C LYS A 476 -35.25 14.05 36.43
N VAL A 477 -35.84 12.85 36.26
CA VAL A 477 -36.12 12.07 35.03
C VAL A 477 -34.98 11.21 34.50
#